data_AF-A0A3S5DFJ6-F1
#
_entry.id   AF-A0A3S5DFJ6-F1
#
_cell.length_a   1.000
_cell.length_b   1.000
_cell.length_c   1.000
_cell.angle_alpha   90.00
_cell.angle_beta   90.00
_cell.angle_gamma   90.00
#
_symmetry.space_group_name_H-M   'P 1'
#
loop_
_entity.id
_entity.type
_entity.pdbx_description
1 polymer ?
#
loop_
_entity_poly.entity_id
_entity_poly.type
_entity_poly.pdbx_seq_one_letter_code
_entity_poly.pdbx_strand_id
1 'polypeptide(L)'
;MSDSLSADVVVIGAGIAGSLAALKMAQAGASVLMLESGPEIKRDHAVTLFRDSPFKGDFTEPYPPQPWAPQPKFIPHDNNYLIQKGPDPYRAQYLRGIGGTTWHWAGQAFRLLPNDMRLQSLYGVGRDWPIGYADLEPYYCEAEYQMGVSGDSDLDSPRSRPYPLPGIPLPYGFERIKQRVAGLGYEVGIGPQARNSIAYDGRPACCGNNNCMPVCPIDAQYHGGISARKALEAGVRIVANAVVYRIEADDKGNIVAVHYLDRNKHSHRISGKRFVLTANGIESPKILLLSSSERYRHGIANSSGMVGRNLMDHPGSSVEFYADEPVWFGRGPMRPGSINNLRDGAFRRSVRRCGSIWPIPRRCAISPNA
;
A
#
# COMPACT_ATOMS: atom_id res chain seq x y z
N MET A 1 38.45 1.93 -11.06
CA MET A 1 37.60 0.72 -11.09
C MET A 1 36.38 1.05 -10.26
N SER A 2 35.21 1.28 -10.88
CA SER A 2 33.99 1.50 -10.10
C SER A 2 33.62 0.17 -9.47
N ASP A 3 33.55 0.10 -8.14
CA ASP A 3 33.01 -1.08 -7.44
C ASP A 3 31.64 -1.42 -8.03
N SER A 4 31.58 -2.48 -8.83
CA SER A 4 30.32 -2.94 -9.41
C SER A 4 29.48 -3.46 -8.26
N LEU A 5 28.52 -2.67 -7.79
CA LEU A 5 27.55 -3.12 -6.80
C LEU A 5 26.86 -4.39 -7.35
N SER A 6 27.07 -5.51 -6.66
CA SER A 6 26.39 -6.78 -6.92
C SER A 6 25.86 -7.36 -5.61
N ALA A 7 24.86 -8.23 -5.71
CA ALA A 7 24.25 -8.94 -4.58
C ALA A 7 23.67 -10.28 -5.05
N ASP A 8 23.43 -11.22 -4.13
CA ASP A 8 22.71 -12.45 -4.47
C ASP A 8 21.29 -12.14 -4.95
N VAL A 9 20.63 -11.19 -4.30
CA VAL A 9 19.29 -10.73 -4.67
C VAL A 9 19.25 -9.21 -4.83
N VAL A 10 18.74 -8.75 -5.97
CA VAL A 10 18.45 -7.35 -6.24
C VAL A 10 16.94 -7.12 -6.19
N VAL A 11 16.48 -6.28 -5.28
CA VAL A 11 15.08 -5.90 -5.09
C VAL A 11 14.85 -4.51 -5.69
N ILE A 12 13.83 -4.35 -6.53
CA ILE A 12 13.52 -3.11 -7.24
C ILE A 12 12.32 -2.46 -6.57
N GLY A 13 12.57 -1.40 -5.80
CA GLY A 13 11.59 -0.67 -5.00
C GLY A 13 11.68 -1.02 -3.51
N ALA A 14 11.88 -0.01 -2.66
CA ALA A 14 11.99 -0.14 -1.21
C ALA A 14 10.67 0.19 -0.49
N GLY A 15 9.54 -0.14 -1.11
CA GLY A 15 8.23 -0.11 -0.46
C GLY A 15 8.07 -1.24 0.58
N ILE A 16 6.90 -1.34 1.20
CA ILE A 16 6.60 -2.40 2.19
C ILE A 16 6.85 -3.81 1.65
N ALA A 17 6.43 -4.10 0.41
CA ALA A 17 6.59 -5.43 -0.20
C ALA A 17 8.06 -5.78 -0.42
N GLY A 18 8.83 -4.88 -1.04
CA GLY A 18 10.26 -5.07 -1.27
C GLY A 18 11.05 -5.18 0.02
N SER A 19 10.74 -4.34 1.00
CA SER A 19 11.46 -4.31 2.28
C SER A 19 11.20 -5.55 3.14
N LEU A 20 9.96 -6.05 3.20
CA LEU A 20 9.64 -7.28 3.93
C LEU A 20 10.25 -8.51 3.25
N ALA A 21 10.21 -8.57 1.92
CA ALA A 21 10.88 -9.64 1.18
C ALA A 21 12.39 -9.60 1.40
N ALA A 22 13.01 -8.42 1.31
CA ALA A 22 14.44 -8.21 1.52
C ALA A 22 14.86 -8.60 2.94
N LEU A 23 14.10 -8.20 3.96
CA LEU A 23 14.33 -8.59 5.36
C LEU A 23 14.36 -10.11 5.51
N LYS A 24 13.35 -10.81 4.98
CA LYS A 24 13.26 -12.28 5.06
C LYS A 24 14.42 -12.97 4.34
N MET A 25 14.82 -12.46 3.17
CA MET A 25 15.96 -13.01 2.43
C MET A 25 17.29 -12.76 3.13
N ALA A 26 17.48 -11.58 3.75
CA ALA A 26 18.68 -11.27 4.52
C ALA A 26 18.79 -12.12 5.79
N GLN A 27 17.69 -12.34 6.49
CA GLN A 27 17.62 -13.25 7.64
C GLN A 27 17.91 -14.71 7.26
N ALA A 28 17.64 -15.09 6.01
CA ALA A 28 18.03 -16.38 5.45
C ALA A 28 19.50 -16.44 4.98
N GLY A 29 20.29 -15.38 5.18
CA GLY A 29 21.71 -15.32 4.87
C GLY A 29 22.07 -14.84 3.46
N ALA A 30 21.09 -14.39 2.66
CA ALA A 30 21.39 -13.85 1.33
C ALA A 30 21.93 -12.41 1.42
N SER A 31 22.90 -12.06 0.56
CA SER A 31 23.24 -10.66 0.36
C SER A 31 22.16 -9.97 -0.49
N VAL A 32 21.54 -8.92 0.03
CA VAL A 32 20.42 -8.23 -0.62
C VAL A 32 20.74 -6.76 -0.87
N LEU A 33 20.42 -6.30 -2.08
CA LEU A 33 20.50 -4.91 -2.51
C LEU A 33 19.12 -4.43 -2.95
N MET A 34 18.60 -3.38 -2.34
CA MET A 34 17.39 -2.70 -2.81
C MET A 34 17.76 -1.44 -3.61
N LEU A 35 17.08 -1.24 -4.75
CA LEU A 35 17.17 -0.01 -5.54
C LEU A 35 15.85 0.75 -5.38
N GLU A 36 15.90 1.96 -4.84
CA GLU A 36 14.73 2.83 -4.67
C GLU A 36 14.83 4.06 -5.54
N SER A 37 13.77 4.35 -6.29
CA SER A 37 13.72 5.48 -7.22
C SER A 37 13.75 6.84 -6.54
N GLY A 38 13.15 6.96 -5.36
CA GLY A 38 13.08 8.21 -4.60
C GLY A 38 14.11 8.30 -3.46
N PRO A 39 14.06 9.41 -2.70
CA PRO A 39 14.95 9.64 -1.58
C PRO A 39 14.48 8.91 -0.32
N GLU A 40 15.29 9.00 0.75
CA GLU A 40 14.83 8.72 2.10
C GLU A 40 13.73 9.71 2.50
N ILE A 41 12.66 9.21 3.13
CA ILE A 41 11.57 10.02 3.67
C ILE A 41 11.78 10.17 5.17
N LYS A 42 11.93 11.42 5.63
CA LYS A 42 12.04 11.76 7.05
C LYS A 42 10.69 12.18 7.62
N ARG A 43 10.27 11.56 8.73
CA ARG A 43 8.95 11.74 9.31
C ARG A 43 8.70 13.15 9.83
N ASP A 44 9.64 13.68 10.59
CA ASP A 44 9.60 15.06 11.11
C ASP A 44 9.40 16.05 9.97
N HIS A 45 10.14 15.88 8.87
CA HIS A 45 9.99 16.70 7.68
C HIS A 45 8.60 16.55 7.02
N ALA A 46 8.12 15.31 6.82
CA ALA A 46 6.78 15.09 6.28
C ALA A 46 5.67 15.68 7.18
N VAL A 47 5.81 15.56 8.50
CA VAL A 47 4.88 16.17 9.46
C VAL A 47 4.89 17.70 9.36
N THR A 48 6.08 18.32 9.22
CA THR A 48 6.21 19.77 9.02
C THR A 48 5.56 20.21 7.71
N LEU A 49 5.87 19.54 6.58
CA LEU A 49 5.24 19.83 5.29
C LEU A 49 3.71 19.71 5.36
N PHE A 50 3.19 18.70 6.04
CA PHE A 50 1.75 18.56 6.26
C PHE A 50 1.17 19.70 7.12
N ARG A 51 1.90 20.16 8.14
CA ARG A 51 1.46 21.26 9.01
C ARG A 51 1.37 22.57 8.24
N ASP A 52 2.37 22.84 7.40
CA ASP A 52 2.52 24.07 6.63
C ASP A 52 1.62 24.11 5.38
N SER A 53 1.22 22.96 4.86
CA SER A 53 0.37 22.89 3.66
C SER A 53 -1.03 23.46 3.90
N PRO A 54 -1.59 24.25 2.96
CA PRO A 54 -3.01 24.63 3.01
C PRO A 54 -3.94 23.49 2.56
N PHE A 55 -3.43 22.43 1.92
CA PHE A 55 -4.22 21.37 1.29
C PHE A 55 -4.24 20.09 2.12
N LYS A 56 -4.82 20.14 3.33
CA LYS A 56 -4.86 18.98 4.26
C LYS A 56 -5.63 17.76 3.73
N GLY A 57 -6.44 17.93 2.69
CA GLY A 57 -7.17 16.85 2.02
C GLY A 57 -6.38 16.14 0.90
N ASP A 58 -5.23 16.69 0.47
CA ASP A 58 -4.36 16.00 -0.49
C ASP A 58 -3.30 15.18 0.27
N PHE A 59 -3.41 13.87 0.15
CA PHE A 59 -2.51 12.96 0.87
C PHE A 59 -1.11 12.84 0.26
N THR A 60 -0.83 13.51 -0.85
CA THR A 60 0.51 13.57 -1.46
C THR A 60 1.30 14.82 -1.07
N GLU A 61 0.67 15.80 -0.44
CA GLU A 61 1.30 17.08 -0.04
C GLU A 61 2.60 16.92 0.76
N PRO A 62 2.70 16.02 1.76
CA PRO A 62 3.93 15.87 2.54
C PRO A 62 5.08 15.20 1.78
N TYR A 63 4.85 14.79 0.53
CA TYR A 63 5.72 13.95 -0.25
C TYR A 63 5.93 14.56 -1.65
N PRO A 64 6.72 15.65 -1.75
CA PRO A 64 6.91 16.35 -3.01
C PRO A 64 7.56 15.44 -4.07
N PRO A 65 6.99 15.38 -5.30
CA PRO A 65 7.59 14.62 -6.39
C PRO A 65 9.02 15.10 -6.68
N GLN A 66 9.93 14.16 -6.90
CA GLN A 66 11.31 14.51 -7.27
C GLN A 66 11.47 14.59 -8.79
N PRO A 67 12.28 15.51 -9.35
CA PRO A 67 12.44 15.65 -10.80
C PRO A 67 12.91 14.38 -11.53
N TRP A 68 13.78 13.57 -10.90
CA TRP A 68 14.24 12.29 -11.46
C TRP A 68 13.25 11.14 -11.22
N ALA A 69 12.41 11.25 -10.19
CA ALA A 69 11.46 10.24 -9.79
C ALA A 69 10.05 10.83 -9.59
N PRO A 70 9.42 11.35 -10.67
CA PRO A 70 8.10 11.96 -10.58
C PRO A 70 7.03 10.93 -10.19
N GLN A 71 6.00 11.38 -9.49
CA GLN A 71 4.85 10.58 -9.05
C GLN A 71 3.55 11.38 -9.28
N PRO A 72 2.37 10.75 -9.25
CA PRO A 72 1.11 11.43 -9.50
C PRO A 72 0.85 12.52 -8.46
N LYS A 73 0.57 13.74 -8.93
CA LYS A 73 0.09 14.85 -8.09
C LYS A 73 -1.09 15.51 -8.81
N PHE A 74 -2.18 15.69 -8.08
CA PHE A 74 -3.48 16.09 -8.64
C PHE A 74 -3.99 17.43 -8.11
N ILE A 75 -3.48 17.87 -6.97
CA ILE A 75 -3.90 19.08 -6.25
C ILE A 75 -2.62 19.89 -5.95
N PRO A 76 -2.63 21.23 -6.02
CA PRO A 76 -3.73 22.06 -6.54
C PRO A 76 -3.93 21.91 -8.05
N HIS A 77 -2.93 21.39 -8.76
CA HIS A 77 -2.97 21.15 -10.20
C HIS A 77 -2.47 19.74 -10.53
N ASP A 78 -3.02 19.16 -11.58
CA ASP A 78 -2.54 17.90 -12.14
C ASP A 78 -1.16 18.11 -12.76
N ASN A 79 -0.16 17.35 -12.32
CA ASN A 79 1.18 17.40 -12.90
C ASN A 79 1.29 16.60 -14.21
N ASN A 80 0.19 16.00 -14.67
CA ASN A 80 0.07 15.21 -15.90
C ASN A 80 1.11 14.09 -16.01
N TYR A 81 1.58 13.58 -14.86
CA TYR A 81 2.54 12.48 -14.84
C TYR A 81 1.94 11.18 -15.39
N LEU A 82 0.70 10.88 -15.00
CA LEU A 82 -0.07 9.79 -15.59
C LEU A 82 -0.88 10.31 -16.77
N ILE A 83 -0.57 9.80 -17.96
CA ILE A 83 -1.38 10.05 -19.16
C ILE A 83 -2.61 9.13 -19.09
N GLN A 84 -3.76 9.71 -18.79
CA GLN A 84 -5.01 8.97 -18.61
C GLN A 84 -5.81 8.97 -19.92
N LYS A 85 -6.23 7.78 -20.36
CA LYS A 85 -7.10 7.57 -21.53
C LYS A 85 -8.19 6.56 -21.17
N GLY A 86 -9.35 6.70 -21.80
CA GLY A 86 -10.53 5.89 -21.52
C GLY A 86 -11.66 6.72 -20.90
N PRO A 87 -12.82 6.11 -20.65
CA PRO A 87 -14.00 6.81 -20.14
C PRO A 87 -13.84 7.23 -18.67
N ASP A 88 -13.10 6.44 -17.88
CA ASP A 88 -12.93 6.66 -16.45
C ASP A 88 -11.48 7.06 -16.14
N PRO A 89 -11.24 8.20 -15.48
CA PRO A 89 -9.89 8.62 -15.08
C PRO A 89 -9.37 7.75 -13.93
N TYR A 90 -8.17 7.18 -14.11
CA TYR A 90 -7.46 6.40 -13.10
C TYR A 90 -6.52 7.28 -12.26
N ARG A 91 -7.08 8.05 -11.32
CA ARG A 91 -6.35 9.00 -10.47
C ARG A 91 -5.69 8.36 -9.25
N ALA A 92 -5.01 7.24 -9.45
CA ALA A 92 -4.30 6.55 -8.38
C ALA A 92 -3.12 7.37 -7.86
N GLN A 93 -2.95 7.41 -6.54
CA GLN A 93 -1.80 8.02 -5.89
C GLN A 93 -0.80 6.94 -5.48
N TYR A 94 0.49 7.23 -5.64
CA TYR A 94 1.57 6.43 -5.07
C TYR A 94 2.77 7.32 -4.77
N LEU A 95 3.61 6.87 -3.84
CA LEU A 95 4.80 7.58 -3.42
C LEU A 95 6.07 6.89 -3.91
N ARG A 96 7.05 7.67 -4.36
CA ARG A 96 8.38 7.22 -4.77
C ARG A 96 9.41 7.72 -3.77
N GLY A 97 9.90 6.80 -2.94
CA GLY A 97 10.81 7.06 -1.82
C GLY A 97 10.88 5.85 -0.90
N ILE A 98 11.87 5.80 -0.02
CA ILE A 98 12.07 4.66 0.88
C ILE A 98 10.83 4.48 1.77
N GLY A 99 10.21 3.30 1.71
CA GLY A 99 8.96 2.95 2.37
C GLY A 99 7.72 3.03 1.47
N GLY A 100 7.79 3.75 0.35
CA GLY A 100 6.76 3.84 -0.67
C GLY A 100 5.40 4.35 -0.15
N THR A 101 4.33 3.98 -0.87
CA THR A 101 2.96 4.50 -0.66
C THR A 101 2.41 4.29 0.74
N THR A 102 2.86 3.28 1.47
CA THR A 102 2.40 3.06 2.86
C THR A 102 2.83 4.15 3.85
N TRP A 103 3.58 5.16 3.44
CA TRP A 103 3.71 6.38 4.24
C TRP A 103 2.39 7.12 4.44
N HIS A 104 1.54 7.17 3.40
CA HIS A 104 0.28 7.94 3.42
C HIS A 104 -1.00 7.13 3.39
N TRP A 105 -0.92 5.81 3.58
CA TRP A 105 -2.09 4.94 3.64
C TRP A 105 -2.89 5.09 4.94
N ALA A 106 -4.08 4.49 5.00
CA ALA A 106 -4.94 4.52 6.18
C ALA A 106 -4.58 3.48 7.26
N GLY A 107 -3.63 2.58 6.99
CA GLY A 107 -3.31 1.45 7.85
C GLY A 107 -4.43 0.43 8.02
N GLN A 108 -5.32 0.26 7.03
CA GLN A 108 -6.32 -0.82 7.01
C GLN A 108 -5.66 -2.11 6.51
N ALA A 109 -5.88 -3.22 7.22
CA ALA A 109 -5.15 -4.48 7.01
C ALA A 109 -6.11 -5.68 6.87
N PHE A 110 -7.06 -5.60 5.93
CA PHE A 110 -8.00 -6.69 5.66
C PHE A 110 -7.32 -7.84 4.92
N ARG A 111 -7.70 -9.07 5.29
CA ARG A 111 -7.43 -10.27 4.50
C ARG A 111 -8.44 -10.37 3.35
N LEU A 112 -8.07 -11.01 2.24
CA LEU A 112 -9.07 -11.51 1.29
C LEU A 112 -9.93 -12.58 1.96
N LEU A 113 -11.12 -12.84 1.42
CA LEU A 113 -11.96 -13.95 1.86
C LEU A 113 -11.66 -15.23 1.06
N PRO A 114 -11.96 -16.43 1.60
CA PRO A 114 -11.88 -17.67 0.81
C PRO A 114 -12.63 -17.62 -0.52
N ASN A 115 -13.73 -16.88 -0.58
CA ASN A 115 -14.54 -16.73 -1.78
C ASN A 115 -13.95 -15.73 -2.79
N ASP A 116 -13.08 -14.80 -2.35
CA ASP A 116 -12.35 -13.90 -3.25
C ASP A 116 -11.32 -14.67 -4.10
N MET A 117 -10.90 -15.86 -3.66
CA MET A 117 -9.99 -16.75 -4.40
C MET A 117 -10.71 -17.56 -5.49
N ARG A 118 -12.04 -17.61 -5.47
CA ARG A 118 -12.87 -18.53 -6.28
C ARG A 118 -13.99 -17.80 -7.03
N LEU A 119 -13.72 -16.61 -7.55
CA LEU A 119 -14.73 -15.75 -8.16
C LEU A 119 -15.43 -16.40 -9.37
N GLN A 120 -14.66 -17.06 -10.25
CA GLN A 120 -15.22 -17.67 -11.45
C GLN A 120 -16.01 -18.92 -11.08
N SER A 121 -15.44 -19.80 -10.25
CA SER A 121 -16.11 -21.04 -9.84
C SER A 121 -17.37 -20.80 -9.01
N LEU A 122 -17.38 -19.82 -8.12
CA LEU A 122 -18.54 -19.57 -7.25
C LEU A 122 -19.57 -18.63 -7.88
N TYR A 123 -19.10 -17.56 -8.53
CA TYR A 123 -19.95 -16.45 -8.95
C TYR A 123 -20.08 -16.32 -10.47
N GLY A 124 -19.31 -17.09 -11.26
CA GLY A 124 -19.35 -17.04 -12.73
C GLY A 124 -18.71 -15.78 -13.32
N VAL A 125 -17.92 -15.04 -12.53
CA VAL A 125 -17.28 -13.79 -12.93
C VAL A 125 -15.80 -13.76 -12.58
N GLY A 126 -15.03 -12.95 -13.30
CA GLY A 126 -13.61 -12.73 -12.97
C GLY A 126 -12.77 -13.97 -13.27
N ARG A 127 -11.83 -14.28 -12.39
CA ARG A 127 -10.94 -15.45 -12.50
C ARG A 127 -10.70 -16.03 -11.11
N ASP A 128 -10.46 -17.32 -11.06
CA ASP A 128 -9.99 -17.98 -9.83
C ASP A 128 -8.49 -17.79 -9.68
N TRP A 129 -8.06 -17.73 -8.43
CA TRP A 129 -6.64 -17.77 -8.09
C TRP A 129 -6.13 -19.20 -8.27
N PRO A 130 -4.86 -19.38 -8.66
CA PRO A 130 -4.25 -20.70 -8.77
C PRO A 130 -3.85 -21.30 -7.41
N ILE A 131 -4.20 -20.62 -6.30
CA ILE A 131 -3.94 -21.01 -4.92
C ILE A 131 -5.21 -20.79 -4.09
N GLY A 132 -5.32 -21.48 -2.96
CA GLY A 132 -6.40 -21.33 -2.00
C GLY A 132 -6.09 -20.32 -0.90
N TYR A 133 -7.12 -19.96 -0.12
CA TYR A 133 -6.95 -19.10 1.06
C TYR A 133 -6.01 -19.72 2.10
N ALA A 134 -6.08 -21.05 2.29
CA ALA A 134 -5.22 -21.78 3.21
C ALA A 134 -3.72 -21.65 2.86
N ASP A 135 -3.37 -21.44 1.59
CA ASP A 135 -1.99 -21.23 1.18
C ASP A 135 -1.48 -19.84 1.62
N LEU A 136 -2.37 -18.83 1.69
CA LEU A 136 -2.02 -17.47 2.12
C LEU A 136 -2.19 -17.22 3.62
N GLU A 137 -3.05 -17.98 4.30
CA GLU A 137 -3.39 -17.78 5.72
C GLU A 137 -2.15 -17.65 6.62
N PRO A 138 -1.12 -18.53 6.52
CA PRO A 138 0.08 -18.40 7.34
C PRO A 138 0.85 -17.10 7.08
N TYR A 139 0.87 -16.64 5.82
CA TYR A 139 1.53 -15.39 5.43
C TYR A 139 0.73 -14.16 5.84
N TYR A 140 -0.60 -14.25 5.90
CA TYR A 140 -1.41 -13.19 6.52
C TYR A 140 -1.09 -13.05 8.00
N CYS A 141 -1.03 -14.16 8.74
CA CYS A 141 -0.60 -14.15 10.14
C CYS A 141 0.80 -13.55 10.29
N GLU A 142 1.78 -14.00 9.50
CA GLU A 142 3.14 -13.44 9.53
C GLU A 142 3.14 -11.92 9.30
N ALA A 143 2.44 -11.45 8.27
CA ALA A 143 2.37 -10.03 7.94
C ALA A 143 1.69 -9.21 9.06
N GLU A 144 0.61 -9.71 9.65
CA GLU A 144 -0.11 -9.02 10.73
C GLU A 144 0.76 -8.85 11.97
N TYR A 145 1.50 -9.89 12.38
CA TYR A 145 2.44 -9.83 13.51
C TYR A 145 3.63 -8.92 13.22
N GLN A 146 4.15 -8.91 12.00
CA GLN A 146 5.22 -8.00 11.58
C GLN A 146 4.77 -6.53 11.60
N MET A 147 3.51 -6.26 11.25
CA MET A 147 2.97 -4.90 11.18
C MET A 147 2.41 -4.40 12.53
N GLY A 148 2.07 -5.30 13.45
CA GLY A 148 1.33 -4.97 14.66
C GLY A 148 -0.13 -4.63 14.34
N VAL A 149 -0.84 -5.55 13.70
CA VAL A 149 -2.25 -5.36 13.35
C VAL A 149 -3.15 -5.52 14.57
N SER A 150 -3.95 -4.50 14.89
CA SER A 150 -5.04 -4.57 15.85
C SER A 150 -6.34 -5.05 15.20
N GLY A 151 -7.12 -5.86 15.92
CA GLY A 151 -8.45 -6.32 15.49
C GLY A 151 -9.07 -7.25 16.52
N ASP A 152 -10.40 -7.44 16.44
CA ASP A 152 -11.17 -8.20 17.44
C ASP A 152 -11.89 -9.44 16.89
N SER A 153 -12.29 -9.44 15.61
CA SER A 153 -13.01 -10.56 14.98
C SER A 153 -12.37 -10.97 13.65
N ASP A 154 -12.63 -12.21 13.25
CA ASP A 154 -12.09 -12.79 12.01
C ASP A 154 -12.69 -12.18 10.73
N LEU A 155 -13.88 -11.59 10.81
CA LEU A 155 -14.59 -10.96 9.69
C LEU A 155 -14.71 -11.91 8.49
N ASP A 156 -15.14 -13.15 8.75
CA ASP A 156 -15.28 -14.25 7.78
C ASP A 156 -13.98 -14.65 7.08
N SER A 157 -12.83 -14.23 7.62
CA SER A 157 -11.50 -14.56 7.11
C SER A 157 -10.84 -15.55 8.07
N PRO A 158 -10.91 -16.88 7.85
CA PRO A 158 -10.46 -17.88 8.82
C PRO A 158 -9.02 -17.64 9.30
N ARG A 159 -8.76 -17.83 10.59
CA ARG A 159 -7.46 -17.48 11.20
C ARG A 159 -6.95 -18.62 12.06
N SER A 160 -5.69 -19.01 11.87
CA SER A 160 -5.02 -19.98 12.74
C SER A 160 -4.54 -19.37 14.05
N ARG A 161 -4.43 -18.03 14.09
CA ARG A 161 -3.95 -17.26 15.25
C ARG A 161 -4.75 -15.97 15.45
N PRO A 162 -4.90 -15.48 16.69
CA PRO A 162 -5.51 -14.19 16.97
C PRO A 162 -4.69 -13.05 16.36
N TYR A 163 -5.28 -11.85 16.29
CA TYR A 163 -4.50 -10.64 16.00
C TYR A 163 -3.41 -10.44 17.06
N PRO A 164 -2.24 -9.85 16.68
CA PRO A 164 -1.18 -9.57 17.65
C PRO A 164 -1.61 -8.53 18.69
N LEU A 165 -2.60 -7.69 18.39
CA LEU A 165 -3.06 -6.60 19.24
C LEU A 165 -4.60 -6.57 19.31
N PRO A 166 -5.20 -6.17 20.45
CA PRO A 166 -6.65 -5.95 20.54
C PRO A 166 -7.06 -4.78 19.64
N GLY A 167 -8.32 -4.77 19.20
CA GLY A 167 -8.91 -3.69 18.42
C GLY A 167 -8.85 -2.33 19.10
N ILE A 168 -8.77 -1.26 18.30
CA ILE A 168 -8.87 0.12 18.80
C ILE A 168 -10.36 0.43 18.99
N PRO A 169 -10.80 0.83 20.19
CA PRO A 169 -12.22 1.11 20.46
C PRO A 169 -12.83 2.11 19.48
N LEU A 170 -14.09 1.87 19.10
CA LEU A 170 -14.82 2.78 18.23
C LEU A 170 -15.05 4.12 18.94
N PRO A 171 -14.77 5.25 18.28
CA PRO A 171 -15.14 6.56 18.78
C PRO A 171 -16.66 6.72 18.85
N TYR A 172 -17.13 7.64 19.69
CA TYR A 172 -18.57 7.94 19.90
C TYR A 172 -19.39 8.01 18.60
N GLY A 173 -18.92 8.74 17.57
CA GLY A 173 -19.65 8.85 16.31
C GLY A 173 -19.86 7.52 15.58
N PHE A 174 -18.92 6.58 15.70
CA PHE A 174 -19.04 5.24 15.13
C PHE A 174 -19.99 4.36 15.94
N GLU A 175 -19.98 4.49 17.26
CA GLU A 175 -20.97 3.84 18.13
C GLU A 175 -22.40 4.34 17.84
N ARG A 176 -22.57 5.65 17.57
CA ARG A 176 -23.85 6.20 17.13
C ARG A 176 -24.31 5.65 15.79
N ILE A 177 -23.42 5.58 14.79
CA ILE A 177 -23.75 4.93 13.52
C ILE A 177 -24.18 3.48 13.77
N LYS A 178 -23.39 2.70 14.52
CA LYS A 178 -23.68 1.30 14.86
C LYS A 178 -25.09 1.14 15.43
N GLN A 179 -25.47 1.99 16.39
CA GLN A 179 -26.80 1.95 17.00
C GLN A 179 -27.92 2.31 16.02
N ARG A 180 -27.70 3.31 15.15
CA ARG A 180 -28.71 3.78 14.18
C ARG A 180 -28.96 2.81 13.04
N VAL A 181 -27.95 2.03 12.65
CA VAL A 181 -28.06 1.07 11.53
C VAL A 181 -28.33 -0.37 11.96
N ALA A 182 -28.26 -0.68 13.26
CA ALA A 182 -28.45 -2.04 13.78
C ALA A 182 -29.77 -2.68 13.33
N GLY A 183 -30.88 -1.91 13.36
CA GLY A 183 -32.20 -2.37 12.92
C GLY A 183 -32.34 -2.59 11.40
N LEU A 184 -31.34 -2.18 10.60
CA LEU A 184 -31.31 -2.33 9.15
C LEU A 184 -30.50 -3.57 8.70
N GLY A 185 -29.98 -4.35 9.65
CA GLY A 185 -29.16 -5.53 9.35
C GLY A 185 -27.71 -5.21 8.96
N TYR A 186 -27.21 -3.99 9.22
CA TYR A 186 -25.81 -3.65 9.01
C TYR A 186 -24.98 -3.85 10.27
N GLU A 187 -23.84 -4.54 10.12
CA GLU A 187 -22.92 -4.80 11.23
C GLU A 187 -21.73 -3.85 11.19
N VAL A 188 -21.79 -2.82 12.03
CA VAL A 188 -20.67 -1.88 12.21
C VAL A 188 -19.73 -2.42 13.29
N GLY A 189 -18.47 -2.60 12.92
CA GLY A 189 -17.44 -3.11 13.80
C GLY A 189 -16.06 -2.53 13.53
N ILE A 190 -15.10 -2.95 14.36
CA ILE A 190 -13.69 -2.58 14.21
C ILE A 190 -13.12 -3.38 13.03
N GLY A 191 -12.56 -2.67 12.06
CA GLY A 191 -11.77 -3.28 10.99
C GLY A 191 -10.31 -3.51 11.45
N PRO A 192 -9.61 -4.53 10.92
CA PRO A 192 -8.21 -4.76 11.23
C PRO A 192 -7.34 -3.59 10.78
N GLN A 193 -6.48 -3.12 11.66
CA GLN A 193 -5.66 -1.94 11.44
C GLN A 193 -4.20 -2.21 11.77
N ALA A 194 -3.28 -1.94 10.84
CA ALA A 194 -1.83 -1.93 11.08
C ALA A 194 -1.44 -0.72 11.96
N ARG A 195 -1.94 -0.73 13.19
CA ARG A 195 -1.92 0.36 14.16
C ARG A 195 -1.91 -0.21 15.57
N ASN A 196 -1.00 0.33 16.36
CA ASN A 196 -0.77 -0.08 17.73
C ASN A 196 -1.91 0.42 18.63
N SER A 197 -2.75 -0.49 19.16
CA SER A 197 -3.71 -0.17 20.23
C SER A 197 -3.02 -0.04 21.59
N ILE A 198 -1.95 -0.81 21.79
CA ILE A 198 -0.97 -0.70 22.87
C ILE A 198 0.44 -0.66 22.25
N ALA A 199 1.47 -0.29 23.03
CA ALA A 199 2.84 -0.27 22.53
C ALA A 199 3.25 -1.66 22.01
N TYR A 200 3.92 -1.70 20.86
CA TYR A 200 4.28 -2.95 20.17
C TYR A 200 5.48 -2.73 19.27
N ASP A 201 6.43 -3.66 19.29
CA ASP A 201 7.60 -3.68 18.38
C ASP A 201 8.39 -2.36 18.40
N GLY A 202 8.63 -1.83 19.61
CA GLY A 202 9.35 -0.58 19.83
C GLY A 202 8.62 0.69 19.36
N ARG A 203 7.33 0.59 19.00
CA ARG A 203 6.49 1.72 18.55
C ARG A 203 5.40 2.04 19.57
N PRO A 204 5.04 3.31 19.77
CA PRO A 204 4.05 3.72 20.77
C PRO A 204 2.62 3.31 20.37
N ALA A 205 1.71 3.34 21.35
CA ALA A 205 0.27 3.21 21.12
C ALA A 205 -0.29 4.41 20.35
N CYS A 206 -1.41 4.22 19.65
CA CYS A 206 -2.11 5.30 18.97
C CYS A 206 -2.68 6.31 19.96
N CYS A 207 -2.26 7.57 19.86
CA CYS A 207 -2.79 8.68 20.65
C CYS A 207 -3.93 9.46 19.95
N GLY A 208 -4.49 8.94 18.86
CA GLY A 208 -5.68 9.53 18.23
C GLY A 208 -5.44 10.86 17.51
N ASN A 209 -4.25 11.10 16.93
CA ASN A 209 -3.93 12.29 16.12
C ASN A 209 -4.93 12.59 14.98
N ASN A 210 -5.75 11.62 14.59
CA ASN A 210 -6.67 11.70 13.45
C ASN A 210 -5.98 12.12 12.14
N ASN A 211 -4.70 11.76 11.99
CA ASN A 211 -3.85 12.07 10.84
C ASN A 211 -3.18 10.81 10.31
N CYS A 212 -3.94 9.73 10.16
CA CYS A 212 -3.45 8.46 9.63
C CYS A 212 -2.96 8.62 8.19
N MET A 213 -3.73 9.37 7.41
CA MET A 213 -3.39 9.91 6.11
C MET A 213 -3.30 11.44 6.26
N PRO A 214 -2.25 12.10 5.76
CA PRO A 214 -1.15 11.52 5.02
C PRO A 214 0.04 11.05 5.86
N VAL A 215 0.13 11.38 7.15
CA VAL A 215 1.32 11.05 7.94
C VAL A 215 1.02 10.90 9.43
N CYS A 216 1.24 9.70 9.97
CA CYS A 216 1.20 9.48 11.42
C CYS A 216 2.43 10.13 12.07
N PRO A 217 2.27 11.05 13.04
CA PRO A 217 3.43 11.77 13.59
C PRO A 217 4.36 10.94 14.49
N ILE A 218 3.92 9.77 14.95
CA ILE A 218 4.56 9.03 16.05
C ILE A 218 4.78 7.54 15.79
N ASP A 219 4.62 7.06 14.55
CA ASP A 219 4.74 5.63 14.21
C ASP A 219 3.77 4.66 14.90
N ALA A 220 2.71 5.15 15.52
CA ALA A 220 1.64 4.27 16.00
C ALA A 220 1.00 3.47 14.85
N GLN A 221 1.02 3.98 13.62
CA GLN A 221 0.62 3.28 12.40
C GLN A 221 1.85 2.73 11.66
N TYR A 222 1.76 1.49 11.18
CA TYR A 222 2.85 0.87 10.44
C TYR A 222 3.01 1.54 9.06
N HIS A 223 4.22 1.59 8.54
CA HIS A 223 4.52 2.04 7.18
C HIS A 223 5.80 1.38 6.69
N GLY A 224 6.02 1.34 5.39
CA GLY A 224 7.14 0.66 4.76
C GLY A 224 8.50 1.23 5.13
N GLY A 225 8.58 2.46 5.66
CA GLY A 225 9.83 3.01 6.20
C GLY A 225 10.31 2.25 7.44
N ILE A 226 9.38 1.72 8.26
CA ILE A 226 9.71 0.80 9.36
C ILE A 226 10.24 -0.53 8.79
N SER A 227 9.61 -1.08 7.74
CA SER A 227 10.09 -2.29 7.07
C SER A 227 11.48 -2.10 6.48
N ALA A 228 11.72 -0.98 5.80
CA ALA A 228 13.01 -0.66 5.20
C ALA A 228 14.11 -0.51 6.26
N ARG A 229 13.80 0.14 7.40
CA ARG A 229 14.71 0.22 8.53
C ARG A 229 15.06 -1.15 9.10
N LYS A 230 14.07 -2.03 9.31
CA LYS A 230 14.34 -3.41 9.75
C LYS A 230 15.21 -4.18 8.75
N ALA A 231 15.00 -4.00 7.45
CA ALA A 231 15.84 -4.62 6.43
C ALA A 231 17.29 -4.10 6.49
N LEU A 232 17.49 -2.79 6.65
CA LEU A 232 18.82 -2.19 6.85
C LEU A 232 19.51 -2.75 8.11
N GLU A 233 18.79 -2.83 9.23
CA GLU A 233 19.27 -3.43 10.49
C GLU A 233 19.67 -4.90 10.32
N ALA A 234 19.04 -5.63 9.39
CA ALA A 234 19.38 -7.01 9.03
C ALA A 234 20.51 -7.13 7.99
N GLY A 235 21.16 -6.02 7.60
CA GLY A 235 22.30 -6.02 6.67
C GLY A 235 21.96 -5.84 5.19
N VAL A 236 20.70 -5.51 4.86
CA VAL A 236 20.33 -5.14 3.48
C VAL A 236 20.94 -3.79 3.13
N ARG A 237 21.43 -3.63 1.90
CA ARG A 237 21.89 -2.33 1.38
C ARG A 237 20.79 -1.68 0.54
N ILE A 238 20.64 -0.37 0.63
CA ILE A 238 19.69 0.40 -0.18
C ILE A 238 20.44 1.47 -0.97
N VAL A 239 20.20 1.52 -2.28
CA VAL A 239 20.61 2.66 -3.13
C VAL A 239 19.36 3.49 -3.41
N ALA A 240 19.29 4.66 -2.76
CA ALA A 240 18.24 5.63 -3.01
C ALA A 240 18.50 6.43 -4.29
N ASN A 241 17.46 7.04 -4.84
CA ASN A 241 17.50 7.81 -6.09
C ASN A 241 18.01 7.00 -7.30
N ALA A 242 17.76 5.69 -7.32
CA ALA A 242 18.10 4.76 -8.37
C ALA A 242 16.84 4.39 -9.18
N VAL A 243 16.61 5.10 -10.28
CA VAL A 243 15.44 4.89 -11.14
C VAL A 243 15.70 3.76 -12.11
N VAL A 244 15.34 2.53 -11.73
CA VAL A 244 15.43 1.37 -12.62
C VAL A 244 14.56 1.59 -13.86
N TYR A 245 15.15 1.46 -15.05
CA TYR A 245 14.46 1.69 -16.32
C TYR A 245 14.56 0.50 -17.29
N ARG A 246 15.47 -0.44 -17.04
CA ARG A 246 15.67 -1.61 -17.90
C ARG A 246 16.13 -2.82 -17.09
N ILE A 247 15.59 -3.98 -17.44
CA ILE A 247 16.00 -5.30 -17.00
C ILE A 247 16.74 -5.98 -18.16
N GLU A 248 17.88 -6.59 -17.88
CA GLU A 248 18.74 -7.25 -18.84
C GLU A 248 18.65 -8.77 -18.68
N ALA A 249 18.41 -9.45 -19.80
CA ALA A 249 18.47 -10.90 -19.89
C ALA A 249 19.63 -11.33 -20.79
N ASP A 250 20.24 -12.47 -20.48
CA ASP A 250 21.22 -13.14 -21.34
C ASP A 250 20.55 -13.85 -22.53
N ASP A 251 21.36 -14.42 -23.43
CA ASP A 251 20.90 -15.15 -24.61
C ASP A 251 20.11 -16.43 -24.26
N LYS A 252 20.25 -16.96 -23.05
CA LYS A 252 19.48 -18.10 -22.54
C LYS A 252 18.12 -17.67 -21.98
N GLY A 253 17.96 -16.39 -21.69
CA GLY A 253 16.76 -15.79 -21.13
C GLY A 253 16.79 -15.62 -19.61
N ASN A 254 17.95 -15.84 -18.97
CA ASN A 254 18.11 -15.56 -17.54
C ASN A 254 18.26 -14.06 -17.33
N ILE A 255 17.62 -13.52 -16.30
CA ILE A 255 17.83 -12.13 -15.89
C ILE A 255 19.20 -12.03 -15.21
N VAL A 256 20.07 -11.14 -15.70
CA VAL A 256 21.47 -11.03 -15.26
C VAL A 256 21.82 -9.67 -14.67
N ALA A 257 21.06 -8.63 -15.01
CA ALA A 257 21.28 -7.29 -14.48
C ALA A 257 20.03 -6.39 -14.58
N VAL A 258 20.09 -5.28 -13.85
CA VAL A 258 19.18 -4.13 -14.02
C VAL A 258 19.98 -2.87 -14.23
N HIS A 259 19.41 -1.93 -14.96
CA HIS A 259 19.98 -0.63 -15.24
C HIS A 259 19.13 0.44 -14.57
N TYR A 260 19.78 1.36 -13.85
CA TYR A 260 19.11 2.49 -13.23
C TYR A 260 19.76 3.81 -13.64
N LEU A 261 18.96 4.87 -13.66
CA LEU A 261 19.42 6.24 -13.77
C LEU A 261 19.55 6.85 -12.37
N ASP A 262 20.67 7.52 -12.10
CA ASP A 262 20.80 8.35 -10.91
C ASP A 262 20.12 9.73 -11.10
N ARG A 263 20.23 10.61 -10.10
CA ARG A 263 19.65 11.97 -10.12
C ARG A 263 20.16 12.83 -11.28
N ASN A 264 21.38 12.55 -11.78
CA ASN A 264 22.02 13.26 -12.87
C ASN A 264 21.79 12.57 -14.22
N LYS A 265 20.93 11.54 -14.26
CA LYS A 265 20.66 10.71 -15.44
C LYS A 265 21.88 9.92 -15.93
N HIS A 266 22.87 9.68 -15.07
CA HIS A 266 23.91 8.71 -15.41
C HIS A 266 23.37 7.30 -15.24
N SER A 267 23.68 6.43 -16.20
CA SER A 267 23.25 5.04 -16.18
C SER A 267 24.25 4.16 -15.44
N HIS A 268 23.72 3.28 -14.59
CA HIS A 268 24.47 2.34 -13.78
C HIS A 268 23.90 0.94 -14.00
N ARG A 269 24.79 -0.06 -14.12
CA ARG A 269 24.42 -1.47 -14.28
C ARG A 269 24.70 -2.23 -12.98
N ILE A 270 23.69 -2.96 -12.50
CA ILE A 270 23.75 -3.77 -11.28
C ILE A 270 23.48 -5.23 -11.64
N SER A 271 24.45 -6.10 -11.39
CA SER A 271 24.29 -7.54 -11.57
C SER A 271 23.79 -8.22 -10.29
N GLY A 272 23.12 -9.36 -10.46
CA GLY A 272 22.64 -10.18 -9.35
C GLY A 272 22.28 -11.59 -9.80
N LYS A 273 22.09 -12.51 -8.85
CA LYS A 273 21.69 -13.89 -9.15
C LYS A 273 20.17 -14.03 -9.28
N ARG A 274 19.43 -13.21 -8.53
CA ARG A 274 17.96 -13.17 -8.52
C ARG A 274 17.48 -11.73 -8.45
N PHE A 275 16.29 -11.50 -9.01
CA PHE A 275 15.68 -10.17 -9.10
C PHE A 275 14.24 -10.23 -8.61
N VAL A 276 13.86 -9.26 -7.77
CA VAL A 276 12.50 -9.15 -7.22
C VAL A 276 11.96 -7.76 -7.57
N LEU A 277 10.87 -7.70 -8.33
CA LEU A 277 10.30 -6.44 -8.81
C LEU A 277 9.11 -5.99 -7.93
N THR A 278 9.29 -4.91 -7.18
CA THR A 278 8.34 -4.40 -6.18
C THR A 278 8.13 -2.88 -6.26
N ALA A 279 8.16 -2.29 -7.46
CA ALA A 279 8.02 -0.84 -7.63
C ALA A 279 6.61 -0.34 -7.26
N ASN A 280 5.58 -0.74 -8.02
CA ASN A 280 4.14 -0.66 -7.70
C ASN A 280 3.34 -1.21 -8.89
N GLY A 281 2.00 -1.20 -8.81
CA GLY A 281 1.11 -1.70 -9.87
C GLY A 281 1.19 -0.95 -11.22
N ILE A 282 1.85 0.20 -11.30
CA ILE A 282 2.05 0.99 -12.52
C ILE A 282 3.51 0.97 -12.98
N GLU A 283 4.44 1.23 -12.06
CA GLU A 283 5.87 1.30 -12.38
C GLU A 283 6.48 -0.08 -12.67
N SER A 284 6.03 -1.15 -12.00
CA SER A 284 6.51 -2.51 -12.28
C SER A 284 6.20 -2.96 -13.72
N PRO A 285 4.93 -2.93 -14.20
CA PRO A 285 4.66 -3.29 -15.59
C PRO A 285 5.33 -2.34 -16.58
N LYS A 286 5.47 -1.04 -16.26
CA LYS A 286 6.23 -0.10 -17.10
C LYS A 286 7.68 -0.54 -17.30
N ILE A 287 8.38 -0.91 -16.22
CA ILE A 287 9.77 -1.40 -16.30
C ILE A 287 9.85 -2.65 -17.18
N LEU A 288 8.94 -3.61 -16.99
CA LEU A 288 8.90 -4.84 -17.80
C LEU A 288 8.69 -4.54 -19.30
N LEU A 289 7.75 -3.65 -19.62
CA LEU A 289 7.43 -3.26 -21.00
C LEU A 289 8.56 -2.47 -21.67
N LEU A 290 9.23 -1.58 -20.93
CA LEU A 290 10.40 -0.83 -21.42
C LEU A 290 11.63 -1.73 -21.62
N SER A 291 11.68 -2.88 -20.95
CA SER A 291 12.78 -3.84 -21.04
C SER A 291 12.61 -4.73 -22.27
N SER A 292 12.66 -4.13 -23.47
CA SER A 292 12.55 -4.84 -24.75
C SER A 292 13.93 -5.19 -25.33
N SER A 293 13.95 -6.24 -26.15
CA SER A 293 15.11 -6.68 -26.93
C SER A 293 14.64 -7.40 -28.20
N GLU A 294 15.57 -7.87 -29.04
CA GLU A 294 15.22 -8.67 -30.22
C GLU A 294 14.43 -9.93 -29.84
N ARG A 295 14.78 -10.59 -28.73
CA ARG A 295 14.07 -11.74 -28.15
C ARG A 295 12.77 -11.31 -27.46
N TYR A 296 12.76 -10.18 -26.78
CA TYR A 296 11.62 -9.67 -26.00
C TYR A 296 11.02 -8.42 -26.64
N ARG A 297 10.49 -8.53 -27.87
CA ARG A 297 10.01 -7.37 -28.65
C ARG A 297 8.89 -6.58 -27.97
N HIS A 298 8.13 -7.22 -27.09
CA HIS A 298 7.02 -6.62 -26.34
C HIS A 298 7.31 -6.47 -24.84
N GLY A 299 8.59 -6.47 -24.46
CA GLY A 299 9.04 -6.41 -23.08
C GLY A 299 9.27 -7.77 -22.43
N ILE A 300 10.18 -7.82 -21.46
CA ILE A 300 10.46 -9.01 -20.65
C ILE A 300 9.20 -9.45 -19.88
N ALA A 301 9.05 -10.76 -19.69
CA ALA A 301 7.92 -11.41 -19.01
C ALA A 301 6.55 -11.20 -19.67
N ASN A 302 6.50 -10.66 -20.89
CA ASN A 302 5.25 -10.36 -21.59
C ASN A 302 4.88 -11.37 -22.70
N SER A 303 5.35 -12.62 -22.63
CA SER A 303 4.97 -13.67 -23.60
C SER A 303 3.46 -13.98 -23.59
N SER A 304 2.78 -13.72 -22.47
CA SER A 304 1.32 -13.86 -22.32
C SER A 304 0.53 -12.66 -22.84
N GLY A 305 1.19 -11.54 -23.17
CA GLY A 305 0.54 -10.27 -23.51
C GLY A 305 -0.20 -9.59 -22.34
N MET A 306 -0.01 -10.08 -21.10
CA MET A 306 -0.75 -9.63 -19.92
C MET A 306 -0.05 -8.55 -19.10
N VAL A 307 1.22 -8.24 -19.36
CA VAL A 307 1.93 -7.20 -18.61
C VAL A 307 1.26 -5.84 -18.84
N GLY A 308 0.88 -5.17 -17.75
CA GLY A 308 0.16 -3.90 -17.79
C GLY A 308 -1.35 -4.03 -18.06
N ARG A 309 -1.88 -5.25 -18.24
CA ARG A 309 -3.32 -5.51 -18.35
C ARG A 309 -3.91 -5.94 -17.01
N ASN A 310 -5.25 -5.97 -16.95
CA ASN A 310 -6.01 -6.35 -15.76
C ASN A 310 -5.77 -5.40 -14.58
N LEU A 311 -5.49 -4.13 -14.88
CA LEU A 311 -5.41 -3.07 -13.89
C LEU A 311 -6.75 -3.02 -13.12
N MET A 312 -6.67 -3.12 -11.80
CA MET A 312 -7.80 -3.08 -10.89
C MET A 312 -7.50 -2.11 -9.75
N ASP A 313 -8.55 -1.45 -9.30
CA ASP A 313 -8.61 -0.66 -8.08
C ASP A 313 -10.05 -0.75 -7.54
N HIS A 314 -10.37 -0.02 -6.48
CA HIS A 314 -11.70 0.03 -5.89
C HIS A 314 -12.39 1.34 -6.29
N PRO A 315 -13.32 1.34 -7.26
CA PRO A 315 -14.07 2.54 -7.58
C PRO A 315 -14.96 2.89 -6.39
N GLY A 316 -14.60 3.97 -5.70
CA GLY A 316 -15.27 4.43 -4.49
C GLY A 316 -16.46 5.34 -4.82
N SER A 317 -17.50 5.24 -4.00
CA SER A 317 -18.60 6.20 -3.97
C SER A 317 -18.76 6.71 -2.55
N SER A 318 -19.12 7.99 -2.41
CA SER A 318 -19.28 8.64 -1.12
C SER A 318 -20.61 9.37 -1.05
N VAL A 319 -21.23 9.32 0.13
CA VAL A 319 -22.37 10.17 0.50
C VAL A 319 -21.95 11.04 1.68
N GLU A 320 -22.31 12.32 1.62
CA GLU A 320 -22.08 13.28 2.69
C GLU A 320 -23.44 13.84 3.12
N PHE A 321 -23.67 13.96 4.42
CA PHE A 321 -24.91 14.47 5.00
C PHE A 321 -24.68 15.06 6.38
N TYR A 322 -25.61 15.89 6.84
CA TYR A 322 -25.67 16.35 8.22
C TYR A 322 -26.57 15.40 9.01
N ALA A 323 -26.06 14.89 10.13
CA ALA A 323 -26.88 14.11 11.06
C ALA A 323 -27.84 15.02 11.83
N ASP A 324 -28.93 14.45 12.33
CA ASP A 324 -29.89 15.10 13.22
C ASP A 324 -29.37 15.26 14.66
N GLU A 325 -28.18 14.72 14.94
CA GLU A 325 -27.49 14.80 16.22
C GLU A 325 -25.98 15.07 16.04
N PRO A 326 -25.31 15.69 17.03
CA PRO A 326 -23.85 15.79 17.04
C PRO A 326 -23.20 14.41 17.14
N VAL A 327 -22.41 14.02 16.14
CA VAL A 327 -21.68 12.72 16.09
C VAL A 327 -20.18 12.85 16.38
N TRP A 328 -19.63 14.07 16.37
CA TRP A 328 -18.24 14.38 16.75
C TRP A 328 -17.17 13.48 16.12
N PHE A 329 -17.26 13.27 14.79
CA PHE A 329 -16.21 12.59 14.07
C PHE A 329 -14.87 13.35 14.11
N GLY A 330 -13.77 12.64 13.86
CA GLY A 330 -12.41 13.18 13.95
C GLY A 330 -11.69 12.86 15.26
N ARG A 331 -12.28 12.01 16.11
CA ARG A 331 -11.68 11.52 17.37
C ARG A 331 -11.09 10.12 17.13
N GLY A 332 -9.83 9.90 17.48
CA GLY A 332 -9.15 8.63 17.25
C GLY A 332 -8.61 8.47 15.82
N PRO A 333 -8.41 7.23 15.33
CA PRO A 333 -7.97 6.98 13.95
C PRO A 333 -8.95 7.56 12.90
N MET A 334 -8.47 7.84 11.68
CA MET A 334 -9.33 8.33 10.59
C MET A 334 -10.34 7.30 10.09
N ARG A 335 -10.04 6.01 10.28
CA ARG A 335 -10.84 4.86 9.80
C ARG A 335 -10.97 3.81 10.91
N PRO A 336 -11.69 4.12 12.00
CA PRO A 336 -11.72 3.25 13.18
C PRO A 336 -12.61 2.01 13.00
N GLY A 337 -13.57 2.02 12.07
CA GLY A 337 -14.46 0.89 11.80
C GLY A 337 -15.19 0.97 10.47
N SER A 338 -15.89 -0.11 10.10
CA SER A 338 -16.65 -0.27 8.85
C SER A 338 -17.90 -1.11 9.05
N ILE A 339 -18.79 -1.08 8.06
CA ILE A 339 -19.81 -2.13 7.88
C ILE A 339 -19.12 -3.37 7.34
N ASN A 340 -19.16 -4.46 8.09
CA ASN A 340 -18.33 -5.65 7.85
C ASN A 340 -19.07 -6.82 7.21
N ASN A 341 -20.40 -6.83 7.24
CA ASN A 341 -21.21 -7.95 6.75
C ASN A 341 -21.63 -7.83 5.26
N LEU A 342 -20.96 -6.98 4.48
CA LEU A 342 -21.19 -6.81 3.03
C LEU A 342 -19.99 -7.26 2.17
N ARG A 343 -19.08 -8.03 2.75
CA ARG A 343 -17.85 -8.48 2.09
C ARG A 343 -18.09 -9.68 1.16
N ASP A 344 -19.18 -10.41 1.34
CA ASP A 344 -19.53 -11.55 0.51
C ASP A 344 -21.05 -11.72 0.37
N GLY A 345 -21.48 -12.42 -0.68
CA GLY A 345 -22.89 -12.72 -0.91
C GLY A 345 -23.27 -12.97 -2.37
N ALA A 346 -24.52 -13.41 -2.58
CA ALA A 346 -25.03 -13.79 -3.91
C ALA A 346 -25.00 -12.63 -4.93
N PHE A 347 -25.05 -11.37 -4.46
CA PHE A 347 -24.94 -10.17 -5.30
C PHE A 347 -23.63 -10.13 -6.11
N ARG A 348 -22.61 -10.90 -5.71
CA ARG A 348 -21.33 -10.98 -6.42
C ARG A 348 -21.40 -11.63 -7.80
N ARG A 349 -22.51 -12.32 -8.12
CA ARG A 349 -22.80 -12.82 -9.48
C ARG A 349 -23.06 -11.69 -10.47
N SER A 350 -23.62 -10.57 -10.02
CA SER A 350 -23.93 -9.40 -10.85
C SER A 350 -22.98 -8.23 -10.63
N VAL A 351 -22.33 -8.17 -9.46
CA VAL A 351 -21.39 -7.10 -9.09
C VAL A 351 -20.03 -7.70 -8.75
N ARG A 352 -19.01 -7.43 -9.57
CA ARG A 352 -17.65 -7.99 -9.37
C ARG A 352 -16.89 -7.45 -8.15
N ARG A 353 -17.54 -6.74 -7.22
CA ARG A 353 -16.89 -5.96 -6.15
C ARG A 353 -17.17 -6.57 -4.77
N CYS A 354 -16.11 -6.64 -3.97
CA CYS A 354 -16.17 -6.69 -2.52
C CYS A 354 -15.98 -5.26 -2.00
N GLY A 355 -16.73 -4.82 -1.00
CA GLY A 355 -16.56 -3.48 -0.45
C GLY A 355 -17.07 -3.38 0.97
N SER A 356 -16.30 -2.72 1.83
CA SER A 356 -16.77 -2.29 3.15
C SER A 356 -17.22 -0.83 3.04
N ILE A 357 -18.33 -0.48 3.69
CA ILE A 357 -18.78 0.92 3.75
C ILE A 357 -18.07 1.59 4.94
N TRP A 358 -17.47 2.75 4.67
CA TRP A 358 -16.71 3.53 5.63
C TRP A 358 -17.32 4.91 5.82
N PRO A 359 -17.75 5.28 7.04
CA PRO A 359 -17.98 6.67 7.39
C PRO A 359 -16.66 7.46 7.30
N ILE A 360 -16.62 8.52 6.49
CA ILE A 360 -15.43 9.36 6.32
C ILE A 360 -15.75 10.75 6.87
N PRO A 361 -15.10 11.21 7.95
CA PRO A 361 -15.20 12.61 8.33
C PRO A 361 -14.49 13.51 7.33
N ARG A 362 -15.14 14.58 6.90
CA ARG A 362 -14.45 15.83 6.54
C ARG A 362 -14.59 16.80 7.70
N ARG A 363 -13.52 17.53 8.03
CA ARG A 363 -13.62 18.64 8.99
C ARG A 363 -14.61 19.66 8.42
N CYS A 364 -15.70 19.93 9.13
CA CYS A 364 -16.47 21.15 8.91
C CYS A 364 -15.53 22.32 9.17
N ALA A 365 -15.30 23.17 8.17
CA ALA A 365 -14.87 24.52 8.45
C ALA A 365 -16.01 25.17 9.25
N ILE A 366 -15.80 25.35 10.55
CA ILE A 366 -16.69 26.17 11.36
C ILE A 366 -16.56 27.57 10.78
N SER A 367 -17.61 28.04 10.10
CA SER A 367 -17.75 29.46 9.77
C SER A 367 -17.64 30.26 11.09
N PRO A 368 -16.77 31.27 11.20
CA PRO A 368 -16.62 32.03 12.44
C PRO A 368 -17.84 32.85 12.86
N ASN A 369 -18.92 32.87 12.07
CA ASN A 369 -20.12 33.64 12.38
C ASN A 369 -21.35 32.72 12.38
N ALA A 370 -21.79 32.38 13.59
CA ALA A 370 -23.16 32.01 13.93
C ALA A 370 -23.50 32.66 15.28
#